data_AF-A0A2V7JA23-F1
#
_entry.id   AF-A0A2V7JA23-F1
#
_cell.length_a   1.000
_cell.length_b   1.000
_cell.length_c   1.000
_cell.angle_alpha   90.00
_cell.angle_beta   90.00
_cell.angle_gamma   90.00
#
_symmetry.space_group_name_H-M   'P 1'
#
loop_
_entity.id
_entity.type
_entity.pdbx_description
1 polymer ?
#
loop_
_entity_poly.entity_id
_entity_poly.type
_entity_poly.pdbx_seq_one_letter_code
_entity_poly.pdbx_strand_id
1 'polypeptide(L)'
;MLGAGTGTIVNIASLAGKNGVEGGTAYCASKHAVLGFSKSLMLEVRKRGLRVVAICPGSVATTFAEKGDRVRHNRDRVLTAEDVAHAVLATLTIDDRAMISELDIRPTNP
;
A
#
# COMPACT_ATOMS: atom_id res chain seq x y z
N MET A 1 7.70 13.25 14.74
CA MET A 1 6.23 13.09 14.62
C MET A 1 5.53 13.31 15.95
N LEU A 2 5.69 12.45 16.97
CA LEU A 2 4.98 12.64 18.26
C LEU A 2 5.25 14.00 18.94
N GLY A 3 6.51 14.45 18.96
CA GLY A 3 6.84 15.79 19.49
C GLY A 3 6.33 16.96 18.63
N ALA A 4 6.04 16.72 17.35
CA ALA A 4 5.53 17.73 16.43
C ALA A 4 3.99 17.79 16.40
N GLY A 5 3.29 16.79 16.96
CA GLY A 5 1.83 16.71 16.96
C GLY A 5 1.18 16.47 15.59
N THR A 6 1.98 16.22 14.55
CA THR A 6 1.52 15.96 13.18
C THR A 6 2.49 15.05 12.44
N GLY A 7 1.99 14.38 11.39
CA GLY A 7 2.75 13.51 10.52
C GLY A 7 1.90 12.43 9.87
N THR A 8 2.37 11.89 8.74
CA THR A 8 1.74 10.75 8.07
C THR A 8 2.75 9.62 7.92
N ILE A 9 2.34 8.41 8.31
CA ILE A 9 3.07 7.17 8.06
C ILE A 9 2.41 6.47 6.88
N VAL A 10 3.20 6.17 5.84
CA VAL A 10 2.72 5.45 4.64
C VAL A 10 3.38 4.09 4.57
N ASN A 11 2.59 3.04 4.71
CA ASN A 11 3.04 1.65 4.59
C ASN A 11 2.68 1.11 3.21
N ILE A 12 3.66 0.58 2.47
CA ILE A 12 3.44 -0.11 1.20
C ILE A 12 3.10 -1.58 1.48
N ALA A 13 1.82 -1.89 1.52
CA ALA A 13 1.27 -3.23 1.66
C ALA A 13 1.23 -3.93 0.29
N SER A 14 0.10 -4.56 -0.03
CA SER A 14 -0.17 -5.28 -1.28
C SER A 14 -1.62 -5.75 -1.28
N LEU A 15 -2.23 -5.96 -2.44
CA LEU A 15 -3.49 -6.73 -2.53
C LEU A 15 -3.33 -8.16 -2.01
N ALA A 16 -2.11 -8.71 -1.98
CA ALA A 16 -1.77 -9.98 -1.33
C ALA A 16 -1.86 -9.93 0.20
N GLY A 17 -1.98 -8.73 0.78
CA GLY A 17 -2.30 -8.55 2.20
C GLY A 17 -3.78 -8.76 2.53
N LYS A 18 -4.62 -8.96 1.52
CA LYS A 18 -6.07 -9.22 1.65
C LYS A 18 -6.51 -10.49 0.94
N ASN A 19 -5.70 -11.00 0.02
CA ASN A 19 -6.00 -12.13 -0.83
C ASN A 19 -4.85 -13.14 -0.78
N GLY A 20 -5.19 -14.42 -0.88
CA GLY A 20 -4.20 -15.47 -1.11
C GLY A 20 -3.65 -15.42 -2.53
N VAL A 21 -2.37 -15.74 -2.69
CA VAL A 21 -1.71 -15.94 -3.98
C VAL A 21 -1.02 -17.30 -3.93
N GLU A 22 -1.31 -18.17 -4.88
CA GLU A 22 -0.64 -19.46 -5.02
C GLU A 22 0.88 -19.27 -5.13
N GLY A 23 1.66 -20.09 -4.42
CA GLY A 23 3.12 -19.92 -4.30
C GLY A 23 3.58 -18.72 -3.45
N GLY A 24 2.64 -17.92 -2.94
CA GLY A 24 2.89 -16.68 -2.23
C GLY A 24 2.75 -16.76 -0.70
N THR A 25 2.70 -17.94 -0.08
CA THR A 25 2.32 -18.11 1.34
C THR A 25 3.03 -17.15 2.30
N ALA A 26 4.37 -17.12 2.29
CA ALA A 26 5.14 -16.23 3.18
C ALA A 26 4.93 -14.74 2.85
N TYR A 27 4.82 -14.41 1.56
CA TYR A 27 4.57 -13.04 1.11
C TYR A 27 3.18 -12.55 1.55
N CYS A 28 2.12 -13.34 1.29
CA CYS A 28 0.76 -13.06 1.74
C CYS A 28 0.69 -12.89 3.26
N ALA A 29 1.30 -13.80 4.03
CA ALA A 29 1.35 -13.70 5.49
C ALA A 29 2.01 -12.38 5.94
N SER A 30 3.17 -12.04 5.37
CA SER A 30 3.86 -10.79 5.71
C SER A 30 3.03 -9.55 5.39
N LYS A 31 2.31 -9.55 4.25
CA LYS A 31 1.49 -8.40 3.83
C LYS A 31 0.19 -8.30 4.61
N HIS A 32 -0.39 -9.40 5.08
CA HIS A 32 -1.48 -9.37 6.06
C HIS A 32 -1.00 -8.77 7.39
N ALA A 33 0.21 -9.13 7.85
CA ALA A 33 0.79 -8.56 9.05
C ALA A 33 0.99 -7.04 8.93
N VAL A 34 1.45 -6.55 7.77
CA VAL A 34 1.56 -5.09 7.51
C VAL A 34 0.19 -4.39 7.60
N LEU A 35 -0.88 -4.99 7.07
CA LEU A 35 -2.22 -4.42 7.19
C LEU A 35 -2.74 -4.41 8.63
N GLY A 36 -2.55 -5.52 9.36
CA GLY A 36 -2.90 -5.60 10.78
C GLY A 36 -2.16 -4.54 11.59
N PHE A 37 -0.85 -4.44 11.41
CA PHE A 37 0.00 -3.42 12.02
C PHE A 37 -0.49 -2.00 11.72
N SER A 38 -0.74 -1.70 10.44
CA SER A 38 -1.16 -0.36 10.01
C SER A 38 -2.49 0.06 10.65
N LYS A 39 -3.45 -0.87 10.72
CA LYS A 39 -4.77 -0.65 11.33
C LYS A 39 -4.67 -0.41 12.83
N SER A 40 -3.92 -1.24 13.53
CA SER A 40 -3.70 -1.08 14.98
C SER A 40 -3.00 0.24 15.29
N LEU A 41 -1.87 0.51 14.61
CA LEU A 41 -1.10 1.74 14.84
C LEU A 41 -1.95 2.98 14.55
N MET A 42 -2.72 3.00 13.46
CA MET A 42 -3.64 4.10 13.14
C MET A 42 -4.58 4.41 14.31
N LEU A 43 -5.19 3.39 14.94
CA LEU A 43 -6.09 3.59 16.06
C LEU A 43 -5.37 4.13 17.30
N GLU A 44 -4.14 3.69 17.54
CA GLU A 44 -3.30 4.13 18.65
C GLU A 44 -2.87 5.60 18.51
N VAL A 45 -2.50 6.03 17.29
CA VAL A 45 -1.85 7.33 17.08
C VAL A 45 -2.77 8.44 16.53
N ARG A 46 -3.94 8.13 15.98
CA ARG A 46 -4.81 9.15 15.34
C ARG A 46 -5.21 10.31 16.27
N LYS A 47 -5.42 10.03 17.56
CA LYS A 47 -5.76 11.06 18.56
C LYS A 47 -4.60 12.00 18.87
N ARG A 48 -3.39 11.69 18.37
CA ARG A 48 -2.16 12.47 18.54
C ARG A 48 -1.83 13.30 17.28
N GLY A 49 -2.79 13.47 16.38
CA GLY A 49 -2.62 14.21 15.13
C GLY A 49 -1.81 13.47 14.06
N LEU A 50 -1.56 12.17 14.24
CA LEU A 50 -0.81 11.36 13.29
C LEU A 50 -1.74 10.54 12.40
N ARG A 51 -1.43 10.49 11.10
CA ARG A 51 -2.13 9.65 10.12
C ARG A 51 -1.32 8.40 9.82
N VAL A 52 -1.99 7.28 9.57
CA VAL A 52 -1.35 6.03 9.13
C VAL A 52 -2.15 5.50 7.95
N VAL A 53 -1.47 5.28 6.84
CA VAL A 53 -2.07 4.91 5.56
C VAL A 53 -1.40 3.63 5.06
N ALA A 54 -2.19 2.65 4.66
CA ALA A 54 -1.71 1.47 3.95
C ALA A 54 -2.07 1.55 2.45
N ILE A 55 -1.06 1.57 1.59
CA ILE A 55 -1.25 1.48 0.12
C ILE A 55 -1.16 0.01 -0.27
N CYS A 56 -2.14 -0.48 -1.03
CA CYS A 56 -2.25 -1.87 -1.48
C CYS A 56 -2.23 -1.95 -3.01
N PRO A 57 -1.04 -1.96 -3.64
CA PRO A 57 -0.94 -2.13 -5.08
C PRO A 57 -1.28 -3.56 -5.52
N GLY A 58 -1.83 -3.67 -6.72
CA GLY A 58 -1.83 -4.89 -7.53
C GLY A 58 -0.46 -5.16 -8.15
N SER A 59 -0.44 -5.83 -9.30
CA SER A 59 0.82 -6.07 -10.04
C SER A 59 1.46 -4.74 -10.46
N VAL A 60 2.76 -4.59 -10.23
CA VAL A 60 3.55 -3.40 -10.59
C VAL A 60 4.80 -3.82 -11.35
N ALA A 61 5.11 -3.16 -12.46
CA ALA A 61 6.29 -3.38 -13.30
C ALA A 61 7.56 -2.80 -12.65
N THR A 62 8.07 -3.48 -11.61
CA THR A 62 9.34 -3.14 -10.94
C THR A 62 10.30 -4.34 -10.91
N THR A 63 11.52 -4.12 -10.44
CA THR A 63 12.52 -5.19 -10.23
C THR A 63 12.05 -6.26 -9.23
N PHE A 64 11.11 -5.92 -8.33
CA PHE A 64 10.47 -6.90 -7.43
C PHE A 64 9.75 -8.01 -8.21
N ALA A 65 9.12 -7.64 -9.33
CA ALA A 65 8.34 -8.54 -10.14
C ALA A 65 9.16 -9.25 -11.23
N GLU A 66 10.45 -8.94 -11.38
CA GLU A 66 11.32 -9.57 -12.36
C GLU A 66 11.51 -11.07 -12.13
N LYS A 67 11.18 -11.63 -10.96
CA LYS A 67 11.21 -13.09 -10.76
C LYS A 67 9.85 -13.77 -11.00
N GLY A 68 8.78 -13.02 -11.27
CA GLY A 68 7.43 -13.54 -11.46
C GLY A 68 6.95 -13.49 -12.91
N ASP A 69 6.51 -14.62 -13.46
CA ASP A 69 6.10 -14.75 -14.87
C ASP A 69 4.97 -13.79 -15.29
N ARG A 70 4.05 -13.47 -14.37
CA ARG A 70 2.88 -12.63 -14.65
C ARG A 70 3.21 -11.20 -15.06
N VAL A 71 4.30 -10.62 -14.55
CA VAL A 71 4.67 -9.24 -14.85
C VAL A 71 5.61 -9.15 -16.05
N ARG A 72 6.47 -10.18 -16.24
CA ARG A 72 7.36 -10.24 -17.41
C ARG A 72 6.60 -10.20 -18.75
N HIS A 73 5.47 -10.90 -18.83
CA HIS A 73 4.70 -11.05 -20.06
C HIS A 73 3.65 -9.95 -20.30
N ASN A 74 3.43 -9.05 -19.33
CA ASN A 74 2.30 -8.12 -19.36
C ASN A 74 2.65 -6.72 -18.82
N ARG A 75 3.90 -6.26 -19.04
CA ARG A 75 4.40 -4.97 -18.50
C ARG A 75 3.50 -3.78 -18.87
N ASP A 76 2.90 -3.80 -20.06
CA ASP A 76 2.03 -2.72 -20.54
C ASP A 76 0.60 -2.76 -19.95
N ARG A 77 0.26 -3.82 -19.19
CA ARG A 77 -1.07 -4.03 -18.59
C ARG A 77 -1.06 -4.01 -17.06
N VAL A 78 0.09 -3.79 -16.44
CA VAL A 78 0.23 -3.69 -14.99
C VAL A 78 0.54 -2.24 -14.59
N LEU A 79 0.51 -1.96 -13.28
CA LEU A 79 0.87 -0.63 -12.77
C LEU A 79 2.35 -0.34 -13.00
N THR A 80 2.69 0.94 -13.08
CA THR A 80 4.05 1.46 -12.99
C THR A 80 4.38 1.88 -11.56
N ALA A 81 5.66 2.17 -11.29
CA ALA A 81 6.05 2.73 -9.99
C ALA A 81 5.43 4.13 -9.79
N GLU A 82 5.31 4.90 -10.87
CA GLU A 82 4.72 6.22 -10.93
C GLU A 82 3.24 6.18 -10.55
N ASP A 83 2.49 5.16 -10.97
CA ASP A 83 1.08 4.99 -10.56
C ASP A 83 0.94 4.84 -9.03
N VAL A 84 1.83 4.05 -8.42
CA VAL A 84 1.86 3.89 -6.95
C VAL A 84 2.30 5.19 -6.27
N ALA A 85 3.26 5.92 -6.85
CA ALA A 85 3.70 7.22 -6.34
C ALA A 85 2.57 8.26 -6.36
N HIS A 86 1.78 8.31 -7.44
CA HIS A 86 0.59 9.17 -7.51
C HIS A 86 -0.45 8.79 -6.45
N ALA A 87 -0.66 7.50 -6.22
CA ALA A 87 -1.56 7.05 -5.15
C ALA A 87 -1.07 7.49 -3.76
N VAL A 88 0.24 7.38 -3.49
CA VAL A 88 0.84 7.89 -2.24
C VAL A 88 0.60 9.40 -2.13
N LEU A 89 0.93 10.17 -3.17
CA LEU A 89 0.76 11.62 -3.18
C LEU A 89 -0.69 12.02 -2.90
N ALA A 90 -1.67 11.36 -3.52
CA ALA A 90 -3.09 11.63 -3.31
C ALA A 90 -3.50 11.49 -1.83
N THR A 91 -2.92 10.52 -1.11
CA THR A 91 -3.18 10.33 0.33
C THR A 91 -2.50 11.37 1.21
N LEU A 92 -1.41 11.98 0.73
CA LEU A 92 -0.69 13.02 1.45
C LEU A 92 -1.29 14.41 1.23
N THR A 93 -1.87 14.66 0.06
CA THR A 93 -2.41 15.97 -0.34
C THR A 93 -3.84 16.24 0.15
N ILE A 94 -4.51 15.24 0.74
CA ILE A 94 -5.82 15.46 1.37
C ILE A 94 -5.65 16.31 2.64
N ASP A 95 -6.58 17.25 2.83
CA ASP A 95 -6.67 18.09 4.02
C ASP A 95 -6.62 17.25 5.31
N ASP A 96 -5.91 17.74 6.33
CA ASP A 96 -5.61 17.00 7.55
C ASP A 96 -6.85 16.62 8.37
N ARG A 97 -8.02 17.21 8.10
CA ARG A 97 -9.30 16.80 8.69
C ARG A 97 -9.75 15.41 8.23
N ALA A 98 -9.25 14.94 7.09
CA ALA A 98 -9.56 13.64 6.51
C ALA A 98 -8.31 12.76 6.42
N MET A 99 -8.53 11.45 6.47
CA MET A 99 -7.48 10.45 6.35
C MET A 99 -7.99 9.26 5.54
N ILE A 100 -7.24 8.91 4.51
CA ILE A 100 -7.38 7.63 3.83
C ILE A 100 -6.59 6.62 4.65
N SER A 101 -7.24 5.67 5.32
CA SER A 101 -6.54 4.66 6.14
C SER A 101 -5.98 3.50 5.31
N GLU A 102 -6.64 3.20 4.19
CA GLU A 102 -6.29 2.10 3.30
C GLU A 102 -6.69 2.47 1.86
N LEU A 103 -5.79 2.27 0.89
CA LEU A 103 -6.04 2.55 -0.52
C LEU A 103 -5.61 1.37 -1.37
N ASP A 104 -6.54 0.84 -2.17
CA ASP A 104 -6.23 -0.17 -3.17
C ASP A 104 -6.05 0.48 -4.54
N ILE A 105 -4.97 0.12 -5.24
CA ILE A 105 -4.75 0.50 -6.64
C ILE A 105 -4.57 -0.76 -7.49
N ARG A 106 -5.30 -0.85 -8.59
CA ARG A 106 -5.36 -2.01 -9.49
C ARG A 106 -5.13 -1.55 -10.92
N PRO A 107 -4.50 -2.37 -11.78
CA PRO A 107 -4.59 -2.16 -13.22
C PRO A 107 -6.05 -2.19 -13.68
N THR A 108 -6.42 -1.33 -14.62
CA THR A 108 -7.81 -1.21 -15.11
C THR A 108 -8.22 -2.35 -16.04
N ASN A 109 -7.25 -2.98 -16.72
CA ASN A 109 -7.50 -4.05 -17.68
C ASN A 109 -6.55 -5.25 -17.41
N PRO A 110 -6.93 -6.17 -16.51
CA PRO A 110 -6.07 -7.28 -16.06
C PRO A 110 -5.78 -8.32 -17.14
#